data_AF-A0A1S1Y7T6-F1
#
_entry.id   AF-A0A1S1Y7T6-F1
#
_cell.length_a   1.000
_cell.length_b   1.000
_cell.length_c   1.000
_cell.angle_alpha   90.00
_cell.angle_beta   90.00
_cell.angle_gamma   90.00
#
_symmetry.space_group_name_H-M   'P 1'
#
loop_
_entity.id
_entity.type
_entity.pdbx_description
1 polymer ?
#
loop_
_entity_poly.entity_id
_entity_poly.type
_entity_poly.pdbx_seq_one_letter_code
_entity_poly.pdbx_strand_id
1 'polypeptide(L)'
;MSVDNVSGIANGEIFLDDNPILITFTGEVNGGSHLNGVSNYWLPPSTYTSGEVDNPPEYQGRIDFWGGSNNINTITFSKTVANPVMAIVSLGQISIPSSFVFDKPFVLLNQGSGLFGGSDSSLTQPAENTLYGLEGNGIIQFIGNYTEISWSNPLHEQGVGWTVGVIATPLPNPAALMLSGFALIILIRSKPFLPDLAKT
;
A
#
# COMPACT_ATOMS: atom_id res chain seq x y z
N MET A 1 15.62 -23.35 -20.87
CA MET A 1 14.50 -23.67 -19.96
C MET A 1 13.62 -22.44 -19.99
N SER A 2 12.42 -22.53 -20.56
CA SER A 2 11.45 -21.44 -20.48
C SER A 2 10.95 -21.42 -19.04
N VAL A 3 11.12 -20.29 -18.34
CA VAL A 3 10.61 -20.14 -16.97
C VAL A 3 9.29 -19.39 -17.11
N ASP A 4 8.31 -20.07 -17.71
CA ASP A 4 7.04 -19.44 -18.08
C ASP A 4 6.28 -18.97 -16.83
N ASN A 5 5.62 -17.82 -16.92
CA ASN A 5 4.59 -17.46 -15.94
C ASN A 5 3.52 -18.55 -15.94
N VAL A 6 3.14 -18.99 -14.74
CA VAL A 6 2.00 -19.90 -14.58
C VAL A 6 0.89 -19.10 -13.92
N SER A 7 -0.35 -19.33 -14.36
CA SER A 7 -1.51 -18.88 -13.59
C SER A 7 -1.48 -19.55 -12.22
N GLY A 8 -1.32 -18.75 -11.18
CA GLY A 8 -1.20 -19.19 -9.80
C GLY A 8 -2.25 -18.56 -8.91
N ILE A 9 -2.35 -19.15 -7.72
CA ILE A 9 -3.15 -18.64 -6.61
C ILE A 9 -2.24 -18.58 -5.39
N ALA A 10 -2.24 -17.46 -4.69
CA ALA A 10 -1.59 -17.32 -3.39
C ALA A 10 -2.60 -16.80 -2.37
N ASN A 11 -2.49 -17.26 -1.13
CA ASN A 11 -3.30 -16.76 -0.02
C ASN A 11 -2.38 -16.14 1.01
N GLY A 12 -2.86 -15.08 1.65
CA GLY A 12 -2.14 -14.38 2.71
C GLY A 12 -3.10 -13.67 3.64
N GLU A 13 -2.54 -12.99 4.62
CA GLU A 13 -3.28 -12.14 5.54
C GLU A 13 -2.48 -10.86 5.80
N ILE A 14 -3.21 -9.76 5.98
CA ILE A 14 -2.67 -8.50 6.49
C ILE A 14 -3.50 -8.07 7.68
N PHE A 15 -2.89 -7.37 8.63
CA PHE A 15 -3.55 -6.96 9.86
C PHE A 15 -3.85 -5.46 9.83
N LEU A 16 -5.09 -5.10 10.16
CA LEU A 16 -5.50 -3.73 10.44
C LEU A 16 -5.95 -3.67 11.91
N ASP A 17 -5.19 -2.99 12.77
CA ASP A 17 -5.45 -2.91 14.21
C ASP A 17 -5.74 -4.30 14.83
N ASP A 18 -4.83 -5.26 14.61
CA ASP A 18 -4.94 -6.67 15.02
C ASP A 18 -6.11 -7.48 14.40
N ASN A 19 -6.90 -6.88 13.49
CA ASN A 19 -7.97 -7.57 12.79
C ASN A 19 -7.46 -8.11 11.44
N PRO A 20 -7.44 -9.43 11.22
CA PRO A 20 -7.00 -9.99 9.96
C PRO A 20 -7.93 -9.59 8.81
N ILE A 21 -7.31 -9.30 7.66
CA ILE A 21 -7.90 -9.22 6.32
C ILE A 21 -7.30 -10.38 5.55
N LEU A 22 -8.12 -11.34 5.14
CA LEU A 22 -7.63 -12.42 4.29
C LEU A 22 -7.49 -11.90 2.87
N ILE A 23 -6.42 -12.33 2.20
CA ILE A 23 -6.08 -11.95 0.85
C ILE A 23 -5.99 -13.21 0.00
N THR A 24 -6.63 -13.15 -1.16
CA THR A 24 -6.41 -14.11 -2.24
C THR A 24 -5.86 -13.37 -3.43
N PHE A 25 -4.70 -13.80 -3.91
CA PHE A 25 -4.13 -13.38 -5.18
C PHE A 25 -4.41 -14.45 -6.23
N THR A 26 -4.88 -14.04 -7.40
CA THR A 26 -4.92 -14.87 -8.61
C THR A 26 -4.22 -14.12 -9.73
N GLY A 27 -3.32 -14.78 -10.46
CA GLY A 27 -2.59 -14.12 -11.52
C GLY A 27 -1.31 -14.84 -11.86
N GLU A 28 -0.30 -14.09 -12.24
CA GLU A 28 0.99 -14.62 -12.62
C GLU A 28 1.84 -14.89 -11.39
N VAL A 29 2.38 -16.11 -11.33
CA VAL A 29 3.41 -16.49 -10.37
C VAL A 29 4.55 -17.18 -11.10
N ASN A 30 5.76 -17.01 -10.59
CA ASN A 30 6.92 -17.79 -10.98
C ASN A 30 7.60 -18.43 -9.75
N GLY A 31 8.57 -19.30 -10.01
CA GLY A 31 9.32 -20.03 -8.97
C GLY A 31 10.22 -19.16 -8.09
N GLY A 32 10.32 -17.86 -8.37
CA GLY A 32 10.99 -16.86 -7.54
C GLY A 32 10.09 -16.27 -6.46
N SER A 33 8.81 -16.65 -6.35
CA SER A 33 7.90 -16.13 -5.31
C SER A 33 8.37 -16.54 -3.91
N HIS A 34 8.56 -15.58 -3.00
CA HIS A 34 9.04 -15.79 -1.64
C HIS A 34 7.93 -15.64 -0.61
N LEU A 35 6.97 -16.57 -0.61
CA LEU A 35 5.87 -16.57 0.36
C LEU A 35 6.34 -16.84 1.79
N ASN A 36 7.32 -17.72 1.98
CA ASN A 36 7.89 -18.10 3.28
C ASN A 36 9.43 -17.92 3.31
N GLY A 37 9.94 -16.95 2.54
CA GLY A 37 11.38 -16.73 2.38
C GLY A 37 12.05 -16.13 3.62
N VAL A 38 13.39 -16.23 3.67
CA VAL A 38 14.22 -15.63 4.74
C VAL A 38 15.06 -14.45 4.26
N SER A 39 15.09 -14.20 2.95
CA SER A 39 15.85 -13.11 2.34
C SER A 39 15.02 -11.83 2.35
N ASN A 40 15.59 -10.75 2.90
CA ASN A 40 14.94 -9.45 2.85
C ASN A 40 15.26 -8.75 1.52
N TYR A 41 14.22 -8.49 0.72
CA TYR A 41 14.33 -7.78 -0.55
C TYR A 41 13.84 -6.34 -0.52
N TRP A 42 13.30 -5.91 0.62
CA TRP A 42 12.78 -4.57 0.86
C TRP A 42 13.88 -3.68 1.45
N LEU A 43 15.01 -3.61 0.74
CA LEU A 43 16.21 -2.87 1.15
C LEU A 43 16.61 -1.84 0.07
N PRO A 44 17.02 -0.61 0.48
CA PRO A 44 17.03 -0.09 1.84
C PRO A 44 15.59 0.19 2.33
N PRO A 45 15.31 0.08 3.65
CA PRO A 45 13.98 0.35 4.20
C PRO A 45 13.41 1.71 3.81
N SER A 46 14.27 2.72 3.65
CA SER A 46 13.89 4.08 3.28
C SER A 46 13.19 4.18 1.92
N THR A 47 13.42 3.24 1.01
CA THR A 47 12.71 3.17 -0.29
C THR A 47 11.26 2.70 -0.12
N TYR A 48 11.00 2.00 0.98
CA TYR A 48 9.74 1.32 1.28
C TYR A 48 9.04 1.91 2.52
N THR A 49 9.23 3.21 2.75
CA THR A 49 8.53 3.99 3.79
C THR A 49 8.13 5.34 3.21
N SER A 50 7.12 6.00 3.78
CA SER A 50 6.69 7.36 3.43
C SER A 50 6.12 8.09 4.66
N GLY A 51 5.49 9.25 4.49
CA GLY A 51 4.74 9.90 5.57
C GLY A 51 3.48 9.14 6.00
N GLU A 52 3.02 8.21 5.18
CA GLU A 52 1.82 7.39 5.34
C GLU A 52 2.15 5.92 5.66
N VAL A 53 3.39 5.48 5.39
CA VAL A 53 3.85 4.10 5.58
C VAL A 53 5.10 4.11 6.47
N ASP A 54 4.93 3.73 7.73
CA ASP A 54 5.97 3.85 8.76
C ASP A 54 7.03 2.74 8.72
N ASN A 55 6.72 1.60 8.08
CA ASN A 55 7.60 0.44 8.03
C ASN A 55 7.68 -0.17 6.63
N PRO A 56 8.85 -0.71 6.23
CA PRO A 56 8.95 -1.51 5.01
C PRO A 56 8.10 -2.80 5.15
N PRO A 57 7.80 -3.47 4.04
CA PRO A 57 7.18 -4.78 4.10
C PRO A 57 8.05 -5.80 4.84
N GLU A 58 7.40 -6.82 5.39
CA GLU A 58 8.08 -7.98 5.94
C GLU A 58 8.83 -8.75 4.83
N TYR A 59 9.88 -9.47 5.18
CA TYR A 59 10.70 -10.23 4.23
C TYR A 59 9.99 -11.46 3.61
N GLN A 60 8.75 -11.75 4.03
CA GLN A 60 7.89 -12.82 3.52
C GLN A 60 6.76 -12.25 2.66
N GLY A 61 5.99 -13.12 2.00
CA GLY A 61 4.78 -12.69 1.27
C GLY A 61 5.04 -11.90 -0.01
N ARG A 62 6.20 -12.09 -0.64
CA ARG A 62 6.50 -11.51 -1.96
C ARG A 62 6.05 -12.46 -3.07
N ILE A 63 5.29 -11.94 -4.01
CA ILE A 63 4.95 -12.62 -5.27
C ILE A 63 5.88 -12.14 -6.36
N ASP A 64 6.38 -13.08 -7.17
CA ASP A 64 7.24 -12.78 -8.30
C ASP A 64 6.63 -13.30 -9.60
N PHE A 65 6.82 -12.53 -10.67
CA PHE A 65 6.41 -12.93 -12.02
C PHE A 65 7.34 -12.32 -13.07
N TRP A 66 7.15 -12.72 -14.32
CA TRP A 66 7.76 -12.11 -15.50
C TRP A 66 6.71 -11.23 -16.21
N GLY A 67 7.08 -10.04 -16.66
CA GLY A 67 6.14 -9.18 -17.39
C GLY A 67 5.86 -9.71 -18.81
N GLY A 68 4.97 -9.05 -19.54
CA GLY A 68 4.77 -9.26 -20.98
C GLY A 68 3.72 -10.30 -21.33
N SER A 69 2.75 -10.51 -20.44
CA SER A 69 1.62 -11.39 -20.68
C SER A 69 0.28 -10.66 -20.67
N ASN A 70 -0.75 -11.33 -21.19
CA ASN A 70 -2.13 -10.86 -21.16
C ASN A 70 -2.91 -11.36 -19.94
N ASN A 71 -2.24 -12.03 -18.99
CA ASN A 71 -2.88 -12.49 -17.77
C ASN A 71 -3.23 -11.28 -16.89
N ILE A 72 -4.40 -11.35 -16.26
CA ILE A 72 -4.80 -10.37 -15.25
C ILE A 72 -4.39 -10.87 -13.89
N ASN A 73 -3.72 -9.99 -13.17
CA ASN A 73 -3.37 -10.15 -11.77
C ASN A 73 -4.45 -9.49 -10.93
N THR A 74 -4.95 -10.20 -9.92
CA THR A 74 -6.06 -9.74 -9.08
C THR A 74 -5.78 -10.05 -7.63
N ILE A 75 -5.89 -9.03 -6.78
CA ILE A 75 -5.92 -9.14 -5.32
C ILE A 75 -7.37 -9.02 -4.88
N THR A 76 -7.88 -10.00 -4.15
CA THR A 76 -9.20 -9.98 -3.50
C THR A 76 -9.03 -9.92 -1.98
N PHE A 77 -9.68 -8.96 -1.34
CA PHE A 77 -9.71 -8.80 0.12
C PHE A 77 -11.01 -9.36 0.71
N SER A 78 -10.93 -10.00 1.88
CA SER A 78 -12.12 -10.55 2.57
C SER A 78 -13.08 -9.50 3.13
N LYS A 79 -12.65 -8.23 3.18
CA LYS A 79 -13.44 -7.05 3.57
C LYS A 79 -12.93 -5.82 2.82
N THR A 80 -13.73 -4.76 2.77
CA THR A 80 -13.31 -3.50 2.14
C THR A 80 -12.09 -2.92 2.85
N VAL A 81 -11.06 -2.58 2.07
CA VAL A 81 -9.83 -1.95 2.53
C VAL A 81 -9.78 -0.51 2.03
N ALA A 82 -9.54 0.44 2.94
CA ALA A 82 -9.32 1.83 2.61
C ALA A 82 -7.85 2.07 2.25
N ASN A 83 -7.63 2.74 1.12
CA ASN A 83 -6.35 3.16 0.57
C ASN A 83 -5.20 2.14 0.73
N PRO A 84 -5.36 0.90 0.20
CA PRO A 84 -4.30 -0.10 0.29
C PRO A 84 -3.01 0.39 -0.38
N VAL A 85 -1.88 -0.12 0.11
CA VAL A 85 -0.55 0.18 -0.43
C VAL A 85 0.05 -1.04 -1.10
N MET A 86 0.89 -0.83 -2.10
CA MET A 86 1.65 -1.88 -2.76
C MET A 86 3.11 -1.48 -2.82
N ALA A 87 3.99 -2.38 -2.36
CA ALA A 87 5.43 -2.23 -2.49
C ALA A 87 5.90 -3.03 -3.70
N ILE A 88 6.83 -2.44 -4.47
CA ILE A 88 7.35 -2.99 -5.71
C ILE A 88 8.88 -3.02 -5.65
N VAL A 89 9.47 -4.15 -6.00
CA VAL A 89 10.91 -4.31 -6.19
C VAL A 89 11.20 -4.68 -7.64
N SER A 90 12.16 -3.99 -8.25
CA SER A 90 12.71 -4.29 -9.57
C SER A 90 11.69 -4.21 -10.74
N LEU A 91 10.84 -3.18 -10.80
CA LEU A 91 9.98 -2.94 -11.96
C LEU A 91 10.80 -2.39 -13.14
N GLY A 92 10.93 -3.18 -14.18
CA GLY A 92 11.82 -3.02 -15.32
C GLY A 92 13.22 -3.53 -15.00
N GLN A 93 14.11 -3.37 -15.97
CA GLN A 93 15.55 -3.48 -15.84
C GLN A 93 16.19 -2.15 -16.26
N ILE A 94 17.46 -1.91 -15.92
CA ILE A 94 18.19 -0.66 -16.24
C ILE A 94 17.99 -0.17 -17.68
N SER A 95 17.83 -1.06 -18.66
CA SER A 95 17.59 -0.70 -20.08
C SER A 95 16.36 -1.35 -20.71
N ILE A 96 15.53 -2.06 -19.93
CA ILE A 96 14.33 -2.75 -20.41
C ILE A 96 13.16 -2.27 -19.57
N PRO A 97 12.32 -1.37 -20.07
CA PRO A 97 11.25 -0.83 -19.26
C PRO A 97 10.12 -1.84 -19.04
N SER A 98 9.40 -1.67 -17.94
CA SER A 98 8.15 -2.38 -17.70
C SER A 98 7.08 -1.45 -17.13
N SER A 99 5.87 -1.99 -16.99
CA SER A 99 4.75 -1.25 -16.44
C SER A 99 3.69 -2.14 -15.82
N PHE A 100 3.03 -1.63 -14.79
CA PHE A 100 1.73 -2.12 -14.31
C PHE A 100 0.64 -1.18 -14.77
N VAL A 101 -0.43 -1.75 -15.36
CA VAL A 101 -1.63 -1.00 -15.75
C VAL A 101 -2.79 -1.48 -14.88
N PHE A 102 -3.12 -0.69 -13.86
CA PHE A 102 -4.14 -1.01 -12.88
C PHE A 102 -5.54 -0.62 -13.34
N ASP A 103 -6.56 -1.25 -12.77
CA ASP A 103 -7.96 -0.88 -12.94
C ASP A 103 -8.42 0.20 -11.94
N LYS A 104 -7.56 0.55 -10.96
CA LYS A 104 -7.77 1.59 -9.95
C LYS A 104 -6.71 2.69 -10.05
N PRO A 105 -7.04 3.94 -9.69
CA PRO A 105 -6.05 5.00 -9.57
C PRO A 105 -5.16 4.79 -8.34
N PHE A 106 -3.92 5.27 -8.43
CA PHE A 106 -2.98 5.27 -7.32
C PHE A 106 -2.17 6.57 -7.27
N VAL A 107 -1.37 6.74 -6.23
CA VAL A 107 -0.31 7.75 -6.15
C VAL A 107 1.01 7.07 -5.83
N LEU A 108 2.12 7.55 -6.41
CA LEU A 108 3.46 7.13 -6.02
C LEU A 108 3.85 7.82 -4.71
N LEU A 109 3.97 7.05 -3.62
CA LEU A 109 4.30 7.58 -2.30
C LEU A 109 5.80 7.82 -2.13
N ASN A 110 6.61 6.85 -2.58
CA ASN A 110 8.06 6.94 -2.50
C ASN A 110 8.72 6.03 -3.54
N GLN A 111 9.96 6.34 -3.89
CA GLN A 111 10.82 5.53 -4.75
C GLN A 111 12.30 5.74 -4.39
N GLY A 112 13.16 4.83 -4.86
CA GLY A 112 14.60 4.98 -4.68
C GLY A 112 15.39 3.78 -5.19
N SER A 113 16.65 3.70 -4.78
CA SER A 113 17.48 2.51 -5.00
C SER A 113 16.88 1.28 -4.30
N GLY A 114 17.09 0.10 -4.86
CA GLY A 114 16.80 -1.20 -4.26
C GLY A 114 17.97 -2.16 -4.43
N LEU A 115 17.80 -3.42 -4.03
CA LEU A 115 18.85 -4.46 -4.12
C LEU A 115 19.38 -4.71 -5.55
N PHE A 116 18.53 -4.52 -6.55
CA PHE A 116 18.85 -4.82 -7.95
C PHE A 116 19.25 -3.57 -8.75
N GLY A 117 19.20 -2.39 -8.12
CA GLY A 117 19.53 -1.11 -8.75
C GLY A 117 18.44 -0.08 -8.53
N GLY A 118 18.27 0.84 -9.47
CA GLY A 118 17.27 1.90 -9.39
C GLY A 118 17.75 3.18 -8.74
N SER A 119 16.89 4.20 -8.81
CA SER A 119 17.15 5.58 -8.38
C SER A 119 15.84 6.29 -8.07
N ASP A 120 15.92 7.54 -7.62
CA ASP A 120 14.76 8.40 -7.34
C ASP A 120 13.98 8.83 -8.59
N SER A 121 14.38 8.35 -9.77
CA SER A 121 13.70 8.55 -11.05
C SER A 121 13.34 7.25 -11.78
N SER A 122 13.52 6.10 -11.13
CA SER A 122 13.32 4.79 -11.75
C SER A 122 11.86 4.34 -11.78
N LEU A 123 10.98 4.96 -11.00
CA LEU A 123 9.52 4.83 -11.09
C LEU A 123 8.91 6.14 -11.56
N THR A 124 7.94 6.05 -12.46
CA THR A 124 7.12 7.19 -12.89
C THR A 124 5.66 6.77 -13.02
N GLN A 125 4.78 7.75 -12.90
CA GLN A 125 3.33 7.58 -13.05
C GLN A 125 2.85 8.41 -14.25
N PRO A 126 3.00 7.90 -15.49
CA PRO A 126 2.62 8.64 -16.70
C PRO A 126 1.10 8.84 -16.84
N ALA A 127 0.28 8.05 -16.14
CA ALA A 127 -1.18 8.17 -16.08
C ALA A 127 -1.68 7.76 -14.69
N GLU A 128 -2.91 8.14 -14.32
CA GLU A 128 -3.49 7.92 -12.98
C GLU A 128 -3.45 6.46 -12.50
N ASN A 129 -3.48 5.50 -13.43
CA ASN A 129 -3.52 4.06 -13.15
C ASN A 129 -2.35 3.28 -13.77
N THR A 130 -1.31 3.96 -14.26
CA THR A 130 -0.16 3.31 -14.90
C THR A 130 1.12 3.60 -14.14
N LEU A 131 1.76 2.55 -13.63
CA LEU A 131 3.10 2.62 -13.04
C LEU A 131 4.10 2.17 -14.09
N TYR A 132 5.11 2.99 -14.38
CA TYR A 132 6.19 2.66 -15.29
C TYR A 132 7.51 2.55 -14.53
N GLY A 133 8.33 1.57 -14.87
CA GLY A 133 9.60 1.29 -14.20
C GLY A 133 10.77 1.04 -15.14
N LEU A 134 11.94 1.50 -14.71
CA LEU A 134 13.26 1.19 -15.27
C LEU A 134 14.20 0.83 -14.11
N GLU A 135 14.14 -0.42 -13.66
CA GLU A 135 14.72 -0.91 -12.39
C GLU A 135 14.11 -0.18 -11.17
N GLY A 136 12.80 0.03 -11.20
CA GLY A 136 12.07 0.83 -10.22
C GLY A 136 11.76 0.09 -8.92
N ASN A 137 11.94 0.79 -7.80
CA ASN A 137 11.63 0.30 -6.46
C ASN A 137 10.89 1.37 -5.69
N GLY A 138 9.85 1.00 -4.93
CA GLY A 138 9.08 1.97 -4.17
C GLY A 138 7.74 1.48 -3.69
N ILE A 139 6.90 2.43 -3.29
CA ILE A 139 5.54 2.18 -2.78
C ILE A 139 4.54 3.08 -3.50
N ILE A 140 3.43 2.48 -3.88
CA ILE A 140 2.23 3.18 -4.35
C ILE A 140 1.07 3.01 -3.35
N GLN A 141 0.14 3.95 -3.37
CA GLN A 141 -1.11 3.88 -2.62
C GLN A 141 -2.29 4.01 -3.56
N PHE A 142 -3.21 3.05 -3.53
CA PHE A 142 -4.47 3.14 -4.25
C PHE A 142 -5.40 4.13 -3.53
N ILE A 143 -6.08 5.00 -4.26
CA ILE A 143 -6.95 6.03 -3.66
C ILE A 143 -8.40 5.58 -3.71
N GLY A 144 -8.94 5.09 -2.59
CA GLY A 144 -10.33 4.65 -2.50
C GLY A 144 -10.57 3.53 -1.50
N ASN A 145 -11.72 2.85 -1.65
CA ASN A 145 -12.13 1.72 -0.83
C ASN A 145 -12.34 0.51 -1.74
N TYR A 146 -11.60 -0.57 -1.51
CA TYR A 146 -11.55 -1.70 -2.44
C TYR A 146 -11.71 -3.04 -1.74
N THR A 147 -12.48 -3.92 -2.36
CA THR A 147 -12.45 -5.37 -2.09
C THR A 147 -11.62 -6.10 -3.15
N GLU A 148 -11.27 -5.42 -4.24
CA GLU A 148 -10.52 -5.97 -5.36
C GLU A 148 -9.68 -4.91 -6.06
N ILE A 149 -8.46 -5.29 -6.45
CA ILE A 149 -7.56 -4.51 -7.31
C ILE A 149 -7.02 -5.45 -8.38
N SER A 150 -7.07 -5.03 -9.65
CA SER A 150 -6.58 -5.82 -10.77
C SER A 150 -5.61 -5.03 -11.66
N TRP A 151 -4.67 -5.72 -12.29
CA TRP A 151 -3.73 -5.11 -13.24
C TRP A 151 -3.20 -6.09 -14.28
N SER A 152 -2.66 -5.52 -15.36
CA SER A 152 -1.89 -6.24 -16.37
C SER A 152 -0.44 -5.76 -16.45
N ASN A 153 0.42 -6.60 -17.01
CA ASN A 153 1.85 -6.35 -17.19
C ASN A 153 2.21 -6.37 -18.68
N PRO A 154 1.89 -5.32 -19.46
CA PRO A 154 1.95 -5.39 -20.93
C PRO A 154 3.36 -5.45 -21.51
N LEU A 155 4.39 -5.08 -20.74
CA LEU A 155 5.78 -5.05 -21.18
C LEU A 155 6.55 -6.22 -20.58
N HIS A 156 7.38 -6.87 -21.40
CA HIS A 156 8.16 -8.01 -20.96
C HIS A 156 9.35 -7.62 -20.10
N GLU A 157 9.47 -8.26 -18.95
CA GLU A 157 10.62 -8.18 -18.06
C GLU A 157 10.82 -9.49 -17.31
N GLN A 158 12.02 -9.69 -16.77
CA GLN A 158 12.31 -10.82 -15.89
C GLN A 158 12.57 -10.28 -14.48
N GLY A 159 11.74 -10.70 -13.52
CA GLY A 159 12.06 -10.58 -12.09
C GLY A 159 11.48 -9.36 -11.37
N VAL A 160 10.17 -9.15 -11.41
CA VAL A 160 9.50 -8.20 -10.50
C VAL A 160 9.01 -8.92 -9.27
N GLY A 161 9.15 -8.28 -8.13
CA GLY A 161 8.51 -8.68 -6.88
C GLY A 161 7.53 -7.62 -6.39
N TRP A 162 6.42 -8.05 -5.82
CA TRP A 162 5.47 -7.14 -5.16
C TRP A 162 4.86 -7.76 -3.91
N THR A 163 4.33 -6.89 -3.05
CA THR A 163 3.46 -7.25 -1.93
C THR A 163 2.47 -6.13 -1.64
N VAL A 164 1.42 -6.43 -0.88
CA VAL A 164 0.32 -5.51 -0.58
C VAL A 164 0.17 -5.33 0.94
N GLY A 165 -0.21 -4.13 1.35
CA GLY A 165 -0.43 -3.78 2.76
C GLY A 165 -1.61 -2.84 2.97
N VAL A 166 -1.90 -2.59 4.24
CA VAL A 166 -2.86 -1.59 4.70
C VAL A 166 -2.14 -0.53 5.51
N ILE A 167 -2.64 0.70 5.44
CA ILE A 167 -2.22 1.75 6.37
C ILE A 167 -3.20 1.74 7.54
N ALA A 168 -2.69 1.64 8.77
CA ALA A 168 -3.52 1.82 9.94
C ALA A 168 -4.09 3.25 9.92
N THR A 169 -5.42 3.38 9.90
CA THR A 169 -6.03 4.70 10.11
C THR A 169 -5.69 5.11 11.53
N PRO A 170 -5.07 6.29 11.78
CA PRO A 170 -4.93 6.75 13.15
C PRO A 170 -6.32 6.80 13.77
N LEU A 171 -6.51 6.04 14.87
CA LEU A 171 -7.72 6.11 15.67
C LEU A 171 -8.08 7.60 15.85
N PRO A 172 -9.34 8.02 15.63
CA PRO A 172 -9.72 9.39 15.94
C PRO A 172 -9.28 9.63 17.38
N ASN A 173 -8.40 10.61 17.58
CA ASN A 173 -7.98 11.05 18.90
C ASN A 173 -9.23 11.08 19.80
N PRO A 174 -9.26 10.40 20.96
CA PRO A 174 -10.42 10.41 21.84
C PRO A 174 -10.95 11.83 22.14
N ALA A 175 -10.10 12.86 22.10
CA ALA A 175 -10.50 14.27 22.22
C ALA A 175 -11.34 14.78 21.03
N ALA A 176 -11.14 14.27 19.81
CA ALA A 176 -11.95 14.59 18.63
C ALA A 176 -13.35 13.96 18.69
N LEU A 177 -13.47 12.78 19.33
CA LEU A 177 -14.77 12.14 19.62
C LEU A 177 -15.48 12.80 20.82
N MET A 178 -14.73 13.31 21.80
CA MET A 178 -15.30 14.06 22.94
C MET A 178 -15.85 15.43 22.53
N LEU A 179 -15.31 16.07 21.47
CA LEU A 179 -15.75 17.39 21.03
C LEU A 179 -17.02 17.37 20.17
N SER A 180 -17.39 16.23 19.59
CA SER A 180 -18.64 16.06 18.82
C SER A 180 -19.83 15.56 19.68
N GLY A 181 -19.57 15.16 20.93
CA GLY A 181 -20.56 14.58 21.86
C GLY A 181 -21.26 15.56 22.80
N PHE A 182 -20.88 16.84 22.86
CA PHE A 182 -21.54 17.86 23.69
C PHE A 182 -22.29 18.91 22.86
N ALA A 183 -23.21 18.45 22.02
CA ALA A 183 -24.43 19.22 21.78
C ALA A 183 -25.39 18.95 22.96
N LEU A 184 -25.20 19.65 24.09
CA LEU A 184 -26.19 19.70 25.17
C LEU A 184 -26.81 21.11 25.23
N ILE A 185 -28.02 21.21 24.72
CA ILE A 185 -28.97 22.28 25.03
C ILE A 185 -29.36 22.14 26.51
N ILE A 186 -29.21 23.21 27.31
CA ILE A 186 -30.26 23.80 28.17
C ILE A 186 -29.76 25.16 28.70
N LEU A 187 -30.50 26.20 28.36
CA LEU A 187 -30.50 27.51 28.98
C LEU A 187 -31.43 27.47 30.21
N ILE A 188 -30.94 27.83 31.41
CA ILE A 188 -31.77 28.36 32.50
C ILE A 188 -31.09 29.60 33.09
N ARG A 189 -31.78 30.75 33.00
CA ARG A 189 -31.47 32.01 33.68
C ARG A 189 -31.82 31.90 35.17
N SER A 190 -31.04 32.49 36.09
CA SER A 190 -31.47 33.67 36.87
C SER A 190 -30.64 34.03 38.14
N LYS A 191 -30.40 35.35 38.26
CA LYS A 191 -30.20 36.24 39.44
C LYS A 191 -28.78 36.46 40.05
N PRO A 192 -28.51 37.72 40.51
CA PRO A 192 -27.17 38.27 40.69
C PRO A 192 -26.65 38.08 42.12
N PHE A 193 -25.33 38.07 42.31
CA PHE A 193 -24.73 38.26 43.63
C PHE A 193 -24.40 39.75 43.82
N LEU A 194 -25.00 40.33 44.86
CA LEU A 194 -24.78 41.69 45.36
C LEU A 194 -23.36 41.85 45.95
N PRO A 195 -22.85 43.08 46.11
CA PRO A 195 -21.47 43.33 46.53
C PRO A 195 -21.31 43.04 48.03
N ASP A 196 -20.19 42.43 48.43
CA ASP A 196 -19.81 42.39 49.85
C ASP A 196 -18.98 43.63 50.19
N LEU A 197 -19.50 44.38 51.15
CA LEU A 197 -18.91 45.53 51.79
C LEU A 197 -17.92 45.06 52.86
N ALA A 198 -16.97 45.94 53.15
CA ALA A 198 -16.10 45.95 54.33
C ALA A 198 -14.86 45.03 54.31
N LYS A 199 -13.71 45.66 54.07
CA LYS A 199 -12.64 45.65 55.08
C LYS A 199 -12.21 47.08 55.36
N THR A 200 -12.32 47.41 56.65
CA THR A 200 -11.77 48.55 57.40
C THR A 200 -10.39 48.98 56.99
#